data_AF-A0A6B3GXJ9-F1
#
_entry.id   AF-A0A6B3GXJ9-F1
#
_cell.length_a   1.000
_cell.length_b   1.000
_cell.length_c   1.000
_cell.angle_alpha   90.00
_cell.angle_beta   90.00
_cell.angle_gamma   90.00
#
_symmetry.space_group_name_H-M   'P 1'
#
loop_
_entity.id
_entity.type
_entity.pdbx_description
1 polymer ?
#
loop_
_entity_poly.entity_id
_entity_poly.type
_entity_poly.pdbx_seq_one_letter_code
_entity_poly.pdbx_strand_id
1 'polypeptide(L)'
;DLSAGVTDLHLERTAAIFAVALVVQVVFTRSMRLRGAMLGEKMLADLREDFLVRSVGLPPGVLERAGTGDLLSRITTDIDRLANAMREAVPQLAIGVVWAGLLIGALTVTAPPLALAVLIALPVLIVGCRWYFRRAPSAYRSEAAGYAAVAAMLAETVDAGRTVEAHRLGGRRVAL
;
A
#
# COMPACT_ATOMS: atom_id res chain seq x y z
N ASP A 1 -24.23 3.44 54.07
CA ASP A 1 -22.96 4.11 53.69
C ASP A 1 -21.70 3.28 53.95
N LEU A 2 -21.54 2.13 53.30
CA LEU A 2 -20.27 1.36 53.30
C LEU A 2 -19.92 0.72 51.94
N SER A 3 -20.69 0.97 50.86
CA SER A 3 -20.45 0.37 49.53
C SER A 3 -19.70 1.28 48.55
N ALA A 4 -19.33 2.51 48.94
CA ALA A 4 -18.71 3.47 48.03
C ALA A 4 -17.20 3.23 47.83
N GLY A 5 -16.47 2.69 48.82
CA GLY A 5 -15.01 2.59 48.77
C GLY A 5 -14.42 1.39 48.01
N VAL A 6 -15.20 0.36 47.70
CA VAL A 6 -14.68 -0.87 47.06
C VAL A 6 -14.74 -0.79 45.52
N THR A 7 -15.61 0.07 44.99
CA THR A 7 -15.81 0.25 43.54
C THR A 7 -14.88 1.32 42.96
N ASP A 8 -14.60 2.39 43.71
CA ASP A 8 -13.72 3.49 43.26
C ASP A 8 -12.28 3.03 43.03
N LEU A 9 -11.72 2.19 43.92
CA LEU A 9 -10.37 1.65 43.76
C LEU A 9 -10.22 0.77 42.50
N HIS A 10 -11.27 0.05 42.10
CA HIS A 10 -11.24 -0.73 40.86
C HIS A 10 -11.38 0.16 39.63
N LEU A 11 -12.23 1.18 39.68
CA LEU A 11 -12.42 2.13 38.58
C LEU A 11 -11.17 2.96 38.34
N GLU A 12 -10.57 3.53 39.40
CA GLU A 12 -9.32 4.29 39.33
C GLU A 12 -8.16 3.43 38.83
N ARG A 13 -8.02 2.19 39.34
CA ARG A 13 -6.98 1.27 38.87
C ARG A 13 -7.19 0.86 37.41
N THR A 14 -8.43 0.62 37.00
CA THR A 14 -8.75 0.27 35.61
C THR A 14 -8.49 1.45 34.69
N ALA A 15 -8.91 2.66 35.09
CA ALA A 15 -8.64 3.89 34.37
C ALA A 15 -7.14 4.19 34.29
N ALA A 16 -6.37 3.95 35.36
CA ALA A 16 -4.92 4.10 35.37
C ALA A 16 -4.23 3.08 34.44
N ILE A 17 -4.65 1.82 34.46
CA ILE A 17 -4.15 0.79 33.52
C ILE A 17 -4.48 1.19 32.08
N PHE A 18 -5.69 1.68 31.82
CA PHE A 18 -6.11 2.11 30.50
C PHE A 18 -5.32 3.33 30.02
N ALA A 19 -5.09 4.31 30.90
CA ALA A 19 -4.27 5.49 30.61
C ALA A 19 -2.81 5.10 30.33
N VAL A 20 -2.22 4.21 31.12
CA VAL A 20 -0.87 3.68 30.90
C VAL A 20 -0.80 2.93 29.56
N ALA A 21 -1.78 2.06 29.28
CA ALA A 21 -1.86 1.35 28.01
C ALA A 21 -1.94 2.32 26.82
N LEU A 22 -2.70 3.41 26.95
CA LEU A 22 -2.86 4.43 25.92
C LEU A 22 -1.56 5.23 25.70
N VAL A 23 -0.85 5.56 26.78
CA VAL A 23 0.48 6.20 26.68
C VAL A 23 1.48 5.27 26.00
N VAL A 24 1.55 4.00 26.41
CA VAL A 24 2.42 2.99 25.80
C VAL A 24 2.09 2.84 24.31
N GLN A 25 0.81 2.77 23.97
CA GLN A 25 0.32 2.68 22.59
C GLN A 25 0.77 3.88 21.75
N VAL A 26 0.61 5.11 22.26
CA VAL A 26 1.02 6.34 21.56
C VAL A 26 2.53 6.35 21.35
N VAL A 27 3.31 6.06 22.39
CA VAL A 27 4.78 6.04 22.33
C VAL A 27 5.28 4.97 21.37
N PHE A 28 4.72 3.77 21.45
CA PHE A 28 5.08 2.66 20.57
C PHE A 28 4.74 2.99 19.11
N THR A 29 3.52 3.47 18.84
CA THR A 29 3.05 3.83 17.50
C THR A 29 3.91 4.93 16.88
N ARG A 30 4.27 5.95 17.67
CA ARG A 30 5.14 7.04 17.22
C ARG A 30 6.55 6.53 16.93
N SER A 31 7.10 5.69 17.80
CA SER A 31 8.44 5.13 17.65
C SER A 31 8.53 4.22 16.42
N MET A 32 7.52 3.40 16.19
CA MET A 32 7.46 2.51 15.03
C MET A 32 7.33 3.29 13.72
N ARG A 33 6.52 4.37 13.70
CA ARG A 33 6.44 5.28 12.54
C ARG A 33 7.79 5.92 12.23
N LEU A 34 8.47 6.46 13.23
CA LEU A 34 9.77 7.12 13.05
C LEU A 34 10.84 6.15 12.55
N ARG A 35 10.93 4.96 13.17
CA ARG A 35 11.88 3.92 12.76
C ARG A 35 11.55 3.36 11.37
N GLY A 36 10.27 3.16 11.07
CA GLY A 36 9.80 2.74 9.75
C GLY A 36 10.15 3.74 8.66
N ALA A 37 9.93 5.04 8.91
CA ALA A 37 10.32 6.11 7.99
C ALA A 37 11.85 6.16 7.77
N MET A 38 12.64 6.05 8.84
CA MET A 38 14.11 6.03 8.74
C MET A 38 14.64 4.82 7.96
N LEU A 39 14.02 3.64 8.12
CA LEU A 39 14.36 2.43 7.36
C LEU A 39 14.01 2.61 5.88
N GLY A 40 12.84 3.17 5.58
CA GLY A 40 12.41 3.49 4.21
C GLY A 40 13.40 4.43 3.51
N GLU A 41 13.81 5.51 4.17
CA GLU A 41 14.78 6.46 3.62
C GLU A 41 16.17 5.84 3.40
N LYS A 42 16.65 4.99 4.31
CA LYS A 42 17.93 4.27 4.13
C LYS A 42 17.90 3.33 2.93
N MET A 43 16.85 2.52 2.80
CA MET A 43 16.71 1.62 1.66
C MET A 43 16.59 2.40 0.33
N LEU A 44 15.96 3.57 0.35
CA LEU A 44 15.88 4.45 -0.82
C LEU A 44 17.25 5.03 -1.21
N ALA A 45 18.06 5.38 -0.23
CA ALA A 45 19.43 5.86 -0.45
C ALA A 45 20.30 4.76 -1.10
N ASP A 46 20.24 3.53 -0.57
CA ASP A 46 20.97 2.38 -1.13
C ASP A 46 20.56 2.08 -2.58
N LEU A 47 19.25 2.13 -2.87
CA LEU A 47 18.74 1.95 -4.24
C LEU A 47 19.20 3.04 -5.21
N ARG A 48 19.33 4.29 -4.73
CA ARG A 48 19.86 5.41 -5.53
C ARG A 48 21.35 5.23 -5.82
N GLU A 49 22.11 4.77 -4.84
CA GLU A 49 23.54 4.52 -5.00
C GLU A 49 23.80 3.37 -5.99
N ASP A 50 23.11 2.24 -5.84
CA ASP A 50 23.18 1.10 -6.77
C ASP A 50 22.77 1.48 -8.20
N PHE A 51 21.77 2.35 -8.34
CA PHE A 51 21.34 2.89 -9.62
C PHE A 51 22.45 3.72 -10.29
N LEU A 52 23.05 4.65 -9.56
CA LEU A 52 24.12 5.51 -10.11
C LEU A 52 25.33 4.68 -10.55
N VAL A 53 25.72 3.68 -9.77
CA VAL A 53 26.83 2.77 -10.10
C VAL A 53 26.55 1.96 -11.37
N ARG A 54 25.34 1.41 -11.53
CA ARG A 54 24.97 0.66 -12.76
C ARG A 54 24.80 1.55 -13.98
N SER A 55 24.35 2.78 -13.79
CA SER A 55 24.16 3.75 -14.88
C SER A 55 25.47 4.12 -15.57
N VAL A 56 26.55 4.26 -14.79
CA VAL A 56 27.88 4.63 -15.29
C VAL A 56 28.57 3.48 -16.03
N GLY A 57 28.11 2.23 -15.86
CA GLY A 57 28.70 1.04 -16.48
C GLY A 57 28.07 0.56 -17.79
N LEU A 58 27.04 1.25 -18.32
CA LEU A 58 26.28 0.78 -19.48
C LEU A 58 26.95 1.16 -20.83
N PRO A 59 27.23 0.19 -21.72
CA PRO A 59 27.85 0.46 -23.03
C PRO A 59 26.93 1.30 -23.95
N PRO A 60 27.48 2.27 -24.70
CA PRO A 60 26.70 3.24 -25.50
C PRO A 60 25.84 2.61 -26.62
N GLY A 61 26.12 1.40 -27.07
CA GLY A 61 25.43 0.74 -28.20
C GLY A 61 24.04 0.14 -27.90
N VAL A 62 23.57 0.18 -26.65
CA VAL A 62 22.20 -0.22 -26.26
C VAL A 62 21.28 1.01 -26.13
N LEU A 63 21.87 2.19 -25.96
CA LEU A 63 21.17 3.46 -25.74
C LEU A 63 20.49 4.00 -27.00
N GLU A 64 21.03 3.69 -28.19
CA GLU A 64 20.52 4.18 -29.48
C GLU A 64 19.33 3.37 -30.03
N ARG A 65 19.12 2.13 -29.59
CA ARG A 65 18.08 1.24 -30.15
C ARG A 65 16.74 1.26 -29.43
N ALA A 66 16.66 1.87 -28.25
CA ALA A 66 15.47 1.77 -27.40
C ALA A 66 14.66 3.06 -27.26
N GLY A 67 15.11 4.18 -27.85
CA GLY A 67 14.42 5.46 -27.71
C GLY A 67 14.50 5.99 -26.28
N THR A 68 15.43 6.89 -26.02
CA THR A 68 15.81 7.42 -24.70
C THR A 68 14.61 7.85 -23.82
N GLY A 69 13.49 8.27 -24.42
CA GLY A 69 12.30 8.74 -23.68
C GLY A 69 11.44 7.68 -23.00
N ASP A 70 11.17 6.53 -23.63
CA ASP A 70 10.21 5.55 -23.09
C ASP A 70 10.84 4.66 -22.00
N LEU A 71 12.11 4.29 -22.17
CA LEU A 71 12.86 3.57 -21.13
C LEU A 71 13.11 4.42 -19.88
N LEU A 72 13.54 5.69 -20.05
CA LEU A 72 13.71 6.59 -18.90
C LEU A 72 12.37 6.84 -18.21
N SER A 73 11.28 7.09 -18.95
CA SER A 73 9.96 7.30 -18.36
C SER A 73 9.46 6.09 -17.56
N ARG A 74 9.58 4.87 -18.11
CA ARG A 74 9.19 3.64 -17.41
C ARG A 74 10.04 3.38 -16.18
N ILE A 75 11.36 3.50 -16.29
CA ILE A 75 12.27 3.25 -15.17
C ILE A 75 12.05 4.29 -14.05
N THR A 76 11.85 5.56 -14.39
CA THR A 76 11.58 6.61 -13.38
C THR A 76 10.23 6.37 -12.70
N THR A 77 9.20 6.03 -13.47
CA THR A 77 7.86 5.74 -12.93
C THR A 77 7.86 4.50 -12.04
N ASP A 78 8.62 3.47 -12.39
CA ASP A 78 8.72 2.24 -11.59
C ASP A 78 9.54 2.47 -10.31
N ILE A 79 10.60 3.28 -10.36
CA ILE A 79 11.35 3.70 -9.17
C ILE A 79 10.48 4.55 -8.25
N ASP A 80 9.70 5.51 -8.77
CA ASP A 80 8.81 6.33 -7.96
C ASP A 80 7.71 5.50 -7.29
N ARG A 81 7.15 4.52 -8.00
CA ARG A 81 6.17 3.57 -7.42
C ARG A 81 6.79 2.70 -6.34
N LEU A 82 8.00 2.19 -6.57
CA LEU A 82 8.72 1.38 -5.60
C LEU A 82 9.09 2.22 -4.36
N ALA A 83 9.58 3.44 -4.57
CA ALA A 83 9.88 4.41 -3.53
C ALA A 83 8.64 4.71 -2.69
N ASN A 84 7.49 4.95 -3.32
CA ASN A 84 6.25 5.22 -2.60
C ASN A 84 5.75 3.99 -1.83
N ALA A 85 5.83 2.79 -2.41
CA ALA A 85 5.49 1.56 -1.71
C ALA A 85 6.40 1.31 -0.49
N MET A 86 7.70 1.59 -0.60
CA MET A 86 8.63 1.46 0.52
C MET A 86 8.43 2.53 1.60
N ARG A 87 8.04 3.75 1.21
CA ARG A 87 7.83 4.86 2.15
C ARG A 87 6.48 4.81 2.86
N GLU A 88 5.45 4.29 2.21
CA GLU A 88 4.07 4.29 2.75
C GLU A 88 3.59 2.88 3.10
N ALA A 89 3.67 1.93 2.17
CA ALA A 89 3.06 0.61 2.35
C ALA A 89 3.81 -0.24 3.39
N VAL A 90 5.14 -0.26 3.36
CA VAL A 90 5.94 -1.06 4.32
C VAL A 90 5.74 -0.61 5.78
N PRO A 91 5.85 0.70 6.11
CA PRO A 91 5.58 1.16 7.47
C PRO A 91 4.14 0.91 7.91
N GLN A 92 3.15 1.09 7.01
CA GLN A 92 1.74 0.84 7.33
C GLN A 92 1.49 -0.64 7.63
N LEU A 93 2.06 -1.56 6.84
CA LEU A 93 1.95 -3.00 7.10
C LEU A 93 2.58 -3.39 8.44
N ALA A 94 3.76 -2.85 8.75
CA ALA A 94 4.42 -3.10 10.03
C ALA A 94 3.57 -2.61 11.22
N ILE A 95 2.99 -1.40 11.12
CA ILE A 95 2.07 -0.86 12.13
C ILE A 95 0.84 -1.75 12.27
N GLY A 96 0.25 -2.20 11.15
CA GLY A 96 -0.90 -3.09 11.13
C GLY A 96 -0.64 -4.44 11.81
N VAL A 97 0.52 -5.05 11.56
CA VAL A 97 0.91 -6.33 12.20
C VAL A 97 1.05 -6.16 13.70
N VAL A 98 1.68 -5.09 14.17
CA VAL A 98 1.81 -4.85 15.63
C VAL A 98 0.44 -4.58 16.25
N TRP A 99 -0.40 -3.78 15.61
CA TRP A 99 -1.76 -3.53 16.07
C TRP A 99 -2.59 -4.79 16.19
N ALA A 100 -2.52 -5.67 15.18
CA ALA A 100 -3.19 -6.96 15.22
C ALA A 100 -2.71 -7.80 16.41
N GLY A 101 -1.39 -7.88 16.64
CA GLY A 101 -0.82 -8.60 17.79
C GLY A 101 -1.27 -8.00 19.12
N LEU A 102 -1.29 -6.67 19.24
CA LEU A 102 -1.68 -5.96 20.45
C LEU A 102 -3.17 -6.13 20.76
N LEU A 103 -4.04 -6.08 19.73
CA LEU A 103 -5.47 -6.37 19.87
C LEU A 103 -5.72 -7.81 20.31
N ILE A 104 -5.05 -8.77 19.68
CA ILE A 104 -5.19 -10.19 20.04
C ILE A 104 -4.70 -10.42 21.47
N GLY A 105 -3.56 -9.84 21.85
CA GLY A 105 -3.01 -9.95 23.20
C GLY A 105 -3.85 -9.26 24.28
N ALA A 106 -4.40 -8.08 23.98
CA ALA A 106 -5.32 -7.39 24.88
C ALA A 106 -6.63 -8.18 25.06
N LEU A 107 -7.14 -8.78 23.98
CA LEU A 107 -8.36 -9.57 24.01
C LEU A 107 -8.19 -10.86 24.81
N THR A 108 -7.06 -11.55 24.67
CA THR A 108 -6.78 -12.77 25.47
C THR A 108 -6.67 -12.48 26.95
N VAL A 109 -6.12 -11.33 27.35
CA VAL A 109 -6.01 -10.93 28.76
C VAL A 109 -7.34 -10.45 29.33
N THR A 110 -8.12 -9.68 28.58
CA THR A 110 -9.39 -9.09 29.06
C THR A 110 -10.55 -10.09 29.04
N ALA A 111 -10.63 -10.95 28.02
CA ALA A 111 -11.69 -11.92 27.89
C ALA A 111 -11.23 -13.20 27.16
N PRO A 112 -10.68 -14.19 27.90
CA PRO A 112 -10.25 -15.47 27.36
C PRO A 112 -11.27 -16.22 26.48
N PRO A 113 -12.59 -16.24 26.77
CA PRO A 113 -13.55 -16.94 25.91
C PRO A 113 -13.75 -16.25 24.54
N LEU A 114 -13.56 -14.94 24.44
CA LEU A 114 -13.65 -14.21 23.17
C LEU A 114 -12.42 -14.47 22.27
N ALA A 115 -11.28 -14.85 22.84
CA ALA A 115 -10.09 -15.22 22.08
C ALA A 115 -10.30 -16.49 21.22
N LEU A 116 -11.14 -17.42 21.67
CA LEU A 116 -11.51 -18.63 20.92
C LEU A 116 -12.26 -18.28 19.62
N ALA A 117 -13.12 -17.25 19.65
CA ALA A 117 -13.80 -16.76 18.46
C ALA A 117 -12.81 -16.14 17.45
N VAL A 118 -11.82 -15.39 17.94
CA VAL A 118 -10.76 -14.82 17.08
C VAL A 118 -9.87 -15.90 16.48
N LEU A 119 -9.59 -16.97 17.21
CA LEU A 119 -8.82 -18.10 16.70
C LEU A 119 -9.51 -18.78 15.50
N ILE A 120 -10.84 -18.77 15.45
CA ILE A 120 -11.63 -19.26 14.32
C ILE A 120 -11.76 -18.20 13.21
N ALA A 121 -11.90 -16.92 13.56
CA ALA A 121 -11.99 -15.84 12.59
C ALA A 121 -10.69 -15.60 11.81
N LEU A 122 -9.53 -15.80 12.46
CA LEU A 122 -8.21 -15.60 11.86
C LEU A 122 -7.96 -16.46 10.61
N PRO A 123 -8.18 -17.80 10.60
CA PRO A 123 -8.00 -18.60 9.40
C PRO A 123 -8.99 -18.23 8.30
N VAL A 124 -10.24 -17.85 8.63
CA VAL A 124 -11.22 -17.37 7.63
C VAL A 124 -10.71 -16.09 6.95
N LEU A 125 -10.19 -15.14 7.72
CA LEU A 125 -9.57 -13.91 7.20
C LEU A 125 -8.35 -14.21 6.33
N ILE A 126 -7.47 -15.12 6.76
CA ILE A 126 -6.27 -15.49 5.99
C ILE A 126 -6.67 -16.13 4.66
N VAL A 127 -7.63 -17.04 4.66
CA VAL A 127 -8.14 -17.68 3.44
C VAL A 127 -8.79 -16.66 2.51
N GLY A 128 -9.63 -15.77 3.04
CA GLY A 128 -10.26 -14.69 2.29
C GLY A 128 -9.23 -13.76 1.64
N CYS A 129 -8.26 -13.28 2.42
CA CYS A 129 -7.14 -12.48 1.92
C CYS A 129 -6.37 -13.23 0.83
N ARG A 130 -6.03 -14.50 1.04
CA ARG A 130 -5.25 -15.29 0.07
C ARG A 130 -6.01 -15.55 -1.22
N TRP A 131 -7.32 -15.77 -1.15
CA TRP A 131 -8.18 -15.87 -2.32
C TRP A 131 -8.25 -14.55 -3.09
N TYR A 132 -8.46 -13.44 -2.37
CA TYR A 132 -8.51 -12.10 -2.94
C TYR A 132 -7.19 -11.71 -3.60
N PHE A 133 -6.05 -11.81 -2.89
CA PHE A 133 -4.73 -11.47 -3.42
C PHE A 133 -4.31 -12.32 -4.61
N ARG A 134 -4.81 -13.56 -4.74
CA ARG A 134 -4.57 -14.38 -5.94
C ARG A 134 -5.37 -13.91 -7.16
N ARG A 135 -6.53 -13.28 -6.97
CA ARG A 135 -7.47 -12.94 -8.05
C ARG A 135 -7.47 -11.45 -8.41
N ALA A 136 -7.13 -10.59 -7.47
CA ALA A 136 -7.06 -9.14 -7.66
C ALA A 136 -6.07 -8.72 -8.78
N PRO A 137 -4.83 -9.26 -8.88
CA PRO A 137 -3.88 -8.79 -9.90
C PRO A 137 -4.37 -8.99 -11.33
N SER A 138 -5.12 -10.06 -11.61
CA SER A 138 -5.69 -10.28 -12.94
C SER A 138 -6.78 -9.28 -13.30
N ALA A 139 -7.64 -8.91 -12.33
CA ALA A 139 -8.72 -7.96 -12.54
C ALA A 139 -8.18 -6.54 -12.76
N TYR A 140 -7.22 -6.11 -11.94
CA TYR A 140 -6.57 -4.81 -12.11
C TYR A 140 -5.82 -4.70 -13.44
N ARG A 141 -5.20 -5.79 -13.92
CA ARG A 141 -4.58 -5.80 -15.26
C ARG A 141 -5.60 -5.68 -16.38
N SER A 142 -6.74 -6.35 -16.29
CA SER A 142 -7.79 -6.22 -17.31
C SER A 142 -8.40 -4.81 -17.34
N GLU A 143 -8.57 -4.20 -16.16
CA GLU A 143 -9.07 -2.83 -16.05
C GLU A 143 -8.07 -1.82 -16.62
N ALA A 144 -6.78 -1.95 -16.28
CA ALA A 144 -5.72 -1.11 -16.85
C ALA A 144 -5.61 -1.25 -18.38
N ALA A 145 -5.77 -2.47 -18.91
CA ALA A 145 -5.79 -2.72 -20.35
C ALA A 145 -6.99 -2.05 -21.05
N GLY A 146 -8.16 -2.07 -20.40
CA GLY A 146 -9.35 -1.37 -20.90
C GLY A 146 -9.15 0.15 -20.97
N TYR A 147 -8.62 0.75 -19.90
CA TYR A 147 -8.28 2.18 -19.89
C TYR A 147 -7.25 2.54 -20.96
N ALA A 148 -6.22 1.71 -21.16
CA ALA A 148 -5.22 1.93 -22.20
C ALA A 148 -5.82 1.86 -23.61
N ALA A 149 -6.73 0.92 -23.87
CA ALA A 149 -7.41 0.79 -25.16
C ALA A 149 -8.27 2.03 -25.48
N VAL A 150 -9.01 2.54 -24.49
CA VAL A 150 -9.83 3.76 -24.65
C VAL A 150 -8.93 4.98 -24.89
N ALA A 151 -7.85 5.13 -24.12
CA ALA A 151 -6.90 6.22 -24.29
C ALA A 151 -6.23 6.19 -25.68
N ALA A 152 -5.87 5.00 -26.16
CA ALA A 152 -5.29 4.81 -27.50
C ALA A 152 -6.29 5.20 -28.61
N MET A 153 -7.55 4.76 -28.50
CA MET A 153 -8.62 5.11 -29.45
C MET A 153 -8.86 6.62 -29.50
N LEU A 154 -8.84 7.30 -28.35
CA LEU A 154 -8.97 8.75 -28.27
C LEU A 154 -7.78 9.46 -28.92
N ALA A 155 -6.56 9.05 -28.59
CA ALA A 155 -5.34 9.62 -29.18
C ALA A 155 -5.32 9.46 -30.71
N GLU A 156 -5.65 8.26 -31.21
CA GLU A 156 -5.73 7.99 -32.65
C GLU A 156 -6.83 8.84 -33.33
N THR A 157 -7.98 9.02 -32.68
CA THR A 157 -9.08 9.82 -33.22
C THR A 157 -8.72 11.32 -33.26
N VAL A 158 -8.00 11.81 -32.26
CA VAL A 158 -7.52 13.20 -32.21
C VAL A 158 -6.45 13.44 -33.28
N ASP A 159 -5.47 12.55 -33.39
CA ASP A 159 -4.39 12.63 -34.38
C ASP A 159 -4.93 12.54 -35.82
N ALA A 160 -5.88 11.63 -36.05
CA ALA A 160 -6.60 11.49 -37.31
C ALA A 160 -7.77 12.47 -37.49
N GLY A 161 -7.85 13.54 -36.70
CA GLY A 161 -9.01 14.42 -36.65
C GLY A 161 -9.43 14.98 -38.03
N ARG A 162 -8.45 15.39 -38.86
CA ARG A 162 -8.73 15.91 -40.21
C ARG A 162 -9.28 14.82 -41.15
N THR A 163 -8.80 13.60 -41.04
CA THR A 163 -9.23 12.45 -41.85
C THR A 163 -10.59 11.92 -41.38
N VAL A 164 -10.85 11.91 -40.08
CA VAL A 164 -12.15 11.54 -39.50
C VAL A 164 -13.24 12.53 -39.94
N GLU A 165 -12.94 13.83 -39.94
CA GLU A 165 -13.85 14.87 -40.40
C GLU A 165 -14.09 14.81 -41.92
N ALA A 166 -13.00 14.67 -42.71
CA ALA A 166 -13.08 14.57 -44.17
C ALA A 166 -13.91 13.37 -44.65
N HIS A 167 -13.90 12.26 -43.91
CA HIS A 167 -14.67 11.06 -44.21
C HIS A 167 -15.98 10.92 -43.41
N ARG A 168 -16.36 11.93 -42.59
CA ARG A 168 -17.53 11.90 -41.70
C ARG A 168 -17.62 10.63 -40.83
N LEU A 169 -16.48 10.14 -40.35
CA LEU A 169 -16.38 8.89 -39.58
C LEU A 169 -16.66 9.06 -38.08
N GLY A 170 -16.96 10.28 -37.61
CA GLY A 170 -17.16 10.60 -36.20
C GLY A 170 -18.24 9.75 -35.51
N GLY A 171 -19.40 9.57 -36.16
CA GLY A 171 -20.48 8.73 -35.61
C GLY A 171 -20.10 7.25 -35.45
N ARG A 172 -19.14 6.76 -36.25
CA ARG A 172 -18.68 5.36 -36.19
C ARG A 172 -17.61 5.13 -35.11
N ARG A 173 -16.82 6.16 -34.78
CA ARG A 173 -15.82 6.12 -33.69
C ARG A 173 -16.46 6.22 -32.30
N VAL A 174 -17.59 6.93 -32.18
CA VAL A 174 -18.35 7.08 -30.92
C VAL A 174 -19.19 5.84 -30.57
N ALA A 175 -19.54 5.03 -31.58
CA ALA A 175 -20.32 3.80 -31.41
C ALA A 175 -19.49 2.56 -31.04
N LEU A 176 -18.15 2.66 -31.03
CA LEU A 176 -17.19 1.62 -30.63
C LEU A 176 -16.83 1.74 -29.16
#